data_AF-A0A521YLU5-F1
#
_entry.id   AF-A0A521YLU5-F1
#
_cell.length_a   1.000
_cell.length_b   1.000
_cell.length_c   1.000
_cell.angle_alpha   90.00
_cell.angle_beta   90.00
_cell.angle_gamma   90.00
#
_symmetry.space_group_name_H-M   'P 1'
#
loop_
_entity.id
_entity.type
_entity.pdbx_description
1 polymer ?
#
loop_
_entity_poly.entity_id
_entity_poly.type
_entity_poly.pdbx_seq_one_letter_code
_entity_poly.pdbx_strand_id
1 'polypeptide(L)'
;MVQVPDVPGIQPLRAAAARGVAGPRGGGRGRIRDDRRPGRPPEHGRIRQSHHCRARWTEVRVNRESFDPIKLEVSWNRLISIASEQAAAMVNSSFSAVLGEMEDLSAGVFDSAGVMMAQSVQGAPGHLGSLSTGVKSFLERYTAKDLAPGDVLITNDPWLVSGHKHDITVVTPVFLRKRLVGFAASNCHTVDIGGRIFSAGAAEVYEEGLQIPRMKLFEAGVRNATLFRILEENVRSPELVLGDLMAQVSANETAARRLVDFMTGQKLDSLDSLSHNITSRTARLMREAIRRLPDGVYRDRGSLDGFDTPLEICVAVGIKGDTITVDFDGSSPQVPKGINCVINFTEAFTRYALKCLLAPESPNNDGSFAPIRVKAPEASIVNARHPAPVDGRHLVGLYIPGILFGALADVVPQRVLADSSVLSAVTLAGRDLRDKPYVFTFFSSGGMGGRNGKDGLDATAFPSNVANVPVEVMEQATPVLVTRRELIAGSAGAGRYRGGAGQRIGVRLRGKHPATVSCMVERTQAAPRGLLGGGAGRAAGVLLDGKRIDPKQAFQLEPGQELVLETPGGGGFGKEGG
;
A
#
# COMPACT_ATOMS: atom_id res chain seq x y z
N MET A 1 40.15 30.45 22.95
CA MET A 1 39.08 30.96 23.84
C MET A 1 37.85 31.10 22.94
N VAL A 2 36.72 30.42 23.11
CA VAL A 2 36.02 29.92 24.30
C VAL A 2 35.36 28.56 23.97
N GLN A 3 35.12 27.77 25.01
CA GLN A 3 34.71 26.36 25.05
C GLN A 3 33.33 26.04 24.44
N VAL A 4 33.20 24.82 23.92
CA VAL A 4 31.93 24.12 23.63
C VAL A 4 31.71 23.06 24.73
N PRO A 5 30.51 22.90 25.32
CA PRO A 5 30.28 21.91 26.38
C PRO A 5 29.95 20.51 25.85
N ASP A 6 30.36 19.51 26.64
CA ASP A 6 30.22 18.06 26.48
C ASP A 6 28.77 17.55 26.37
N VAL A 7 28.58 16.54 25.50
CA VAL A 7 27.42 15.64 25.46
C VAL A 7 27.90 14.24 25.87
N PRO A 8 27.39 13.62 26.95
CA PRO A 8 27.80 12.27 27.35
C PRO A 8 27.27 11.20 26.38
N GLY A 9 28.22 10.48 25.78
CA GLY A 9 27.98 9.37 24.86
C GLY A 9 27.53 8.07 25.55
N ILE A 10 26.72 7.33 24.80
CA ILE A 10 26.32 5.93 25.04
C ILE A 10 27.57 5.05 24.88
N GLN A 11 27.93 4.30 25.91
CA GLN A 11 28.99 3.28 25.83
C GLN A 11 28.46 1.95 25.24
N PRO A 12 29.26 1.25 24.41
CA PRO A 12 28.91 -0.06 23.88
C PRO A 12 29.10 -1.18 24.94
N LEU A 13 28.10 -2.04 25.08
CA LEU A 13 28.11 -3.19 26.01
C LEU A 13 28.97 -4.34 25.46
N ARG A 14 29.94 -4.77 26.27
CA ARG A 14 30.75 -5.99 26.09
C ARG A 14 29.95 -7.25 26.43
N ALA A 15 30.20 -8.30 25.66
CA ALA A 15 29.72 -9.66 25.85
C ALA A 15 30.20 -10.29 27.17
N ALA A 16 29.35 -11.07 27.82
CA ALA A 16 29.71 -11.98 28.91
C ALA A 16 29.17 -13.39 28.61
N ALA A 17 30.05 -14.36 28.86
CA ALA A 17 29.95 -15.75 28.47
C ALA A 17 29.13 -16.64 29.45
N ALA A 18 28.85 -17.83 28.95
CA ALA A 18 28.05 -18.92 29.49
C ALA A 18 28.50 -19.55 30.83
N ARG A 19 27.51 -20.03 31.60
CA ARG A 19 27.46 -21.25 32.46
C ARG A 19 25.95 -21.59 32.59
N GLY A 20 25.39 -22.80 32.64
CA GLY A 20 25.88 -24.17 32.81
C GLY A 20 24.88 -24.95 33.68
N VAL A 21 24.04 -25.80 33.05
CA VAL A 21 23.46 -27.10 33.48
C VAL A 21 22.64 -27.24 34.79
N ALA A 22 21.39 -27.75 34.67
CA ALA A 22 20.90 -29.02 35.29
C ALA A 22 19.37 -29.23 35.08
N GLY A 23 18.96 -30.44 34.65
CA GLY A 23 17.56 -30.90 34.52
C GLY A 23 17.06 -31.68 35.76
N PRO A 24 16.20 -32.70 35.58
CA PRO A 24 14.75 -32.64 35.31
C PRO A 24 13.92 -33.39 36.39
N ARG A 25 12.58 -33.28 36.41
CA ARG A 25 11.68 -34.33 36.97
C ARG A 25 10.17 -34.13 36.73
N GLY A 26 9.51 -35.22 36.30
CA GLY A 26 8.11 -35.62 36.53
C GLY A 26 7.03 -34.86 35.75
N GLY A 27 6.06 -35.47 35.07
CA GLY A 27 5.51 -36.81 35.18
C GLY A 27 4.06 -36.73 35.68
N GLY A 28 3.07 -36.77 34.78
CA GLY A 28 1.66 -36.72 35.16
C GLY A 28 0.69 -36.96 34.00
N ARG A 29 0.31 -38.23 33.82
CA ARG A 29 -0.75 -38.69 32.91
C ARG A 29 -2.13 -38.26 33.42
N GLY A 30 -3.00 -37.77 32.55
CA GLY A 30 -4.43 -37.56 32.84
C GLY A 30 -5.26 -37.82 31.59
N ARG A 31 -6.18 -38.78 31.69
CA ARG A 31 -6.88 -39.45 30.58
C ARG A 31 -8.03 -38.64 29.97
N ILE A 32 -8.21 -38.90 28.69
CA ILE A 32 -9.40 -38.67 27.85
C ILE A 32 -10.63 -39.32 28.50
N ARG A 33 -11.75 -38.59 28.54
CA ARG A 33 -13.11 -39.17 28.60
C ARG A 33 -13.97 -38.53 27.51
N ASP A 34 -14.34 -39.41 26.59
CA ASP A 34 -15.34 -39.27 25.54
C ASP A 34 -16.70 -39.62 26.17
N ASP A 35 -17.66 -38.70 26.13
CA ASP A 35 -19.06 -38.97 26.45
C ASP A 35 -19.93 -38.38 25.34
N ARG A 36 -20.26 -39.24 24.38
CA ARG A 36 -21.34 -39.02 23.40
C ARG A 36 -22.65 -39.53 23.99
N ARG A 37 -23.70 -38.70 24.00
CA ARG A 37 -25.09 -39.10 23.68
C ARG A 37 -25.97 -37.86 23.38
N PRO A 38 -27.07 -38.04 22.61
CA PRO A 38 -27.55 -37.07 21.64
C PRO A 38 -28.66 -36.16 22.17
N GLY A 39 -28.69 -34.91 21.71
CA GLY A 39 -29.73 -33.92 22.02
C GLY A 39 -30.14 -33.13 20.78
N ARG A 40 -31.46 -32.98 20.61
CA ARG A 40 -32.23 -32.29 19.56
C ARG A 40 -31.72 -30.90 19.13
N PRO A 41 -32.07 -30.44 17.92
CA PRO A 41 -31.58 -29.16 17.37
C PRO A 41 -32.24 -27.97 18.10
N PRO A 42 -31.51 -26.89 18.41
CA PRO A 42 -32.14 -25.63 18.76
C PRO A 42 -32.39 -24.77 17.52
N GLU A 43 -33.62 -24.28 17.47
CA GLU A 43 -34.17 -23.29 16.56
C GLU A 43 -33.39 -21.96 16.58
N HIS A 44 -33.42 -21.28 15.44
CA HIS A 44 -33.32 -19.83 15.24
C HIS A 44 -32.53 -19.01 16.27
N GLY A 45 -31.20 -19.11 16.20
CA GLY A 45 -30.28 -18.16 16.82
C GLY A 45 -30.14 -16.88 16.00
N ARG A 46 -30.62 -15.76 16.54
CA ARG A 46 -30.46 -14.40 16.03
C ARG A 46 -29.02 -14.13 15.56
N ILE A 47 -28.90 -13.75 14.30
CA ILE A 47 -27.68 -13.22 13.68
C ILE A 47 -27.19 -12.04 14.53
N ARG A 48 -26.03 -12.20 15.18
CA ARG A 48 -25.26 -11.06 15.69
C ARG A 48 -24.81 -10.27 14.48
N GLN A 49 -25.51 -9.17 14.21
CA GLN A 49 -25.06 -8.14 13.28
C GLN A 49 -23.63 -7.76 13.66
N SER A 50 -22.69 -8.02 12.76
CA SER A 50 -21.35 -7.45 12.82
C SER A 50 -21.52 -5.94 12.88
N HIS A 51 -21.05 -5.35 13.98
CA HIS A 51 -21.06 -3.92 14.18
C HIS A 51 -20.33 -3.25 13.03
N HIS A 52 -21.09 -2.73 12.07
CA HIS A 52 -20.64 -1.68 11.18
C HIS A 52 -20.16 -0.56 12.10
N CYS A 53 -18.84 -0.32 12.10
CA CYS A 53 -18.23 0.79 12.81
C CYS A 53 -18.70 2.09 12.13
N ARG A 54 -19.90 2.54 12.48
CA ARG A 54 -20.30 3.93 12.29
C ARG A 54 -19.40 4.72 13.22
N ALA A 55 -18.30 5.25 12.69
CA ALA A 55 -17.56 6.32 13.35
C ALA A 55 -18.57 7.43 13.67
N ARG A 56 -19.05 7.46 14.92
CA ARG A 56 -19.81 8.59 15.46
C ARG A 56 -18.79 9.67 15.68
N TRP A 57 -18.66 10.54 14.70
CA TRP A 57 -17.94 11.80 14.79
C TRP A 57 -18.43 12.53 16.05
N THR A 58 -17.63 12.49 17.11
CA THR A 58 -17.86 13.32 18.28
C THR A 58 -17.40 14.70 17.85
N GLU A 59 -18.31 15.67 17.78
CA GLU A 59 -17.95 17.06 17.54
C GLU A 59 -17.10 17.56 18.72
N VAL A 60 -15.78 17.45 18.58
CA VAL A 60 -14.86 18.22 19.42
C VAL A 60 -15.14 19.69 19.10
N ARG A 61 -15.48 20.50 20.11
CA ARG A 61 -15.63 21.95 19.96
C ARG A 61 -14.25 22.55 19.66
N VAL A 62 -13.89 22.59 18.38
CA VAL A 62 -12.69 23.27 17.89
C VAL A 62 -12.95 24.77 17.98
N ASN A 63 -12.10 25.52 18.69
CA ASN A 63 -12.13 26.96 18.65
C ASN A 63 -11.78 27.41 17.22
N ARG A 64 -12.78 27.92 16.49
CA ARG A 64 -12.68 28.24 15.05
C ARG A 64 -11.95 29.56 14.86
N GLU A 65 -10.63 29.56 15.08
CA GLU A 65 -9.80 30.63 14.57
C GLU A 65 -9.85 30.60 13.03
N SER A 66 -10.32 31.70 12.44
CA SER A 66 -10.25 31.92 11.00
C SER A 66 -8.81 32.24 10.63
N PHE A 67 -8.15 31.34 9.91
CA PHE A 67 -6.82 31.62 9.37
C PHE A 67 -6.92 32.60 8.19
N ASP A 68 -6.03 33.58 8.16
CA ASP A 68 -5.75 34.34 6.93
C ASP A 68 -5.39 33.36 5.80
N PRO A 69 -6.00 33.46 4.59
CA PRO A 69 -5.72 32.57 3.48
C PRO A 69 -4.23 32.43 3.14
N ILE A 70 -3.44 33.50 3.25
CA ILE A 70 -1.99 33.45 2.98
C ILE A 70 -1.31 32.62 4.06
N LYS A 71 -1.58 32.90 5.33
CA LYS A 71 -1.04 32.12 6.46
C LYS A 71 -1.42 30.64 6.38
N LEU A 72 -2.66 30.32 6.00
CA LEU A 72 -3.13 28.94 5.83
C LEU A 72 -2.32 28.23 4.73
N GLU A 73 -2.16 28.86 3.57
CA GLU A 73 -1.43 28.30 2.43
C GLU A 73 0.05 28.07 2.76
N VAL A 74 0.71 29.04 3.39
CA VAL A 74 2.11 28.92 3.82
C VAL A 74 2.27 27.81 4.84
N SER A 75 1.37 27.75 5.84
CA SER A 75 1.38 26.72 6.88
C SER A 75 1.20 25.32 6.29
N TRP A 76 0.25 25.17 5.37
CA TRP A 76 -0.04 23.89 4.75
C TRP A 76 1.07 23.41 3.83
N ASN A 77 1.64 24.29 2.98
CA ASN A 77 2.81 23.95 2.18
C ASN A 77 4.01 23.55 3.05
N ARG A 78 4.17 24.16 4.22
CA ARG A 78 5.20 23.75 5.18
C ARG A 78 4.93 22.34 5.73
N LEU A 79 3.69 21.99 6.07
CA LEU A 79 3.33 20.63 6.50
C LEU A 79 3.56 19.59 5.39
N ILE A 80 3.24 19.91 4.14
CA ILE A 80 3.55 19.05 2.98
C ILE A 80 5.06 18.86 2.85
N SER A 81 5.84 19.94 2.97
CA SER A 81 7.30 19.87 2.95
C SER A 81 7.86 19.00 4.07
N ILE A 82 7.26 19.00 5.27
CA ILE A 82 7.67 18.13 6.38
C ILE A 82 7.41 16.67 6.04
N ALA A 83 6.24 16.34 5.49
CA ALA A 83 5.93 14.98 5.05
C ALA A 83 6.83 14.52 3.90
N SER A 84 7.19 15.40 2.97
CA SER A 84 8.15 15.08 1.91
C SER A 84 9.59 14.92 2.44
N GLU A 85 10.02 15.71 3.43
CA GLU A 85 11.32 15.52 4.11
C GLU A 85 11.35 14.19 4.86
N GLN A 86 10.25 13.78 5.49
CA GLN A 86 10.08 12.46 6.11
C GLN A 86 10.30 11.34 5.08
N ALA A 87 9.61 11.40 3.94
CA ALA A 87 9.78 10.42 2.87
C ALA A 87 11.22 10.37 2.35
N ALA A 88 11.84 11.53 2.08
CA ALA A 88 13.22 11.60 1.61
C ALA A 88 14.23 11.04 2.65
N ALA A 89 14.05 11.34 3.93
CA ALA A 89 14.90 10.79 4.99
C ALA A 89 14.79 9.25 5.06
N MET A 90 13.60 8.72 4.81
CA MET A 90 13.34 7.28 4.79
C MET A 90 14.03 6.58 3.62
N VAL A 91 13.89 7.10 2.40
CA VAL A 91 14.57 6.57 1.21
C VAL A 91 16.08 6.53 1.44
N ASN A 92 16.66 7.65 1.88
CA ASN A 92 18.11 7.79 2.08
C ASN A 92 18.68 6.95 3.23
N SER A 93 17.85 6.43 4.12
CA SER A 93 18.26 5.57 5.24
C SER A 93 17.79 4.12 5.09
N SER A 94 17.14 3.79 3.98
CA SER A 94 16.66 2.44 3.69
C SER A 94 17.79 1.48 3.30
N PHE A 95 17.52 0.20 3.48
CA PHE A 95 18.45 -0.89 3.27
C PHE A 95 18.03 -1.75 2.07
N SER A 96 16.73 -1.87 1.80
CA SER A 96 16.24 -2.63 0.65
C SER A 96 16.04 -1.78 -0.60
N ALA A 97 16.15 -2.43 -1.77
CA ALA A 97 15.79 -1.81 -3.04
C ALA A 97 14.30 -1.41 -3.12
N VAL A 98 13.43 -2.05 -2.33
CA VAL A 98 11.99 -1.72 -2.35
C VAL A 98 11.73 -0.30 -1.83
N LEU A 99 12.41 0.09 -0.75
CA LEU A 99 12.30 1.47 -0.25
C LEU A 99 13.28 2.41 -0.96
N GLY A 100 14.53 1.98 -1.16
CA GLY A 100 15.61 2.84 -1.62
C GLY A 100 15.58 3.17 -3.11
N GLU A 101 15.08 2.26 -3.94
CA GLU A 101 15.07 2.42 -5.40
C GLU A 101 13.65 2.56 -5.95
N MET A 102 12.70 1.78 -5.41
CA MET A 102 11.33 1.75 -5.94
C MET A 102 10.38 2.73 -5.26
N GLU A 103 10.76 3.23 -4.07
CA GLU A 103 9.98 4.18 -3.27
C GLU A 103 8.53 3.71 -2.97
N ASP A 104 8.31 2.41 -2.70
CA ASP A 104 6.99 1.90 -2.27
C ASP A 104 6.71 2.22 -0.79
N LEU A 105 6.44 3.50 -0.56
CA LEU A 105 6.26 4.09 0.76
C LEU A 105 5.19 5.17 0.77
N SER A 106 4.77 5.55 1.96
CA SER A 106 4.08 6.81 2.21
C SER A 106 4.48 7.39 3.55
N ALA A 107 4.36 8.71 3.65
CA ALA A 107 4.65 9.48 4.84
C ALA A 107 3.56 10.55 5.03
N GLY A 108 3.16 10.81 6.26
CA GLY A 108 2.11 11.79 6.55
C GLY A 108 2.19 12.38 7.95
N VAL A 109 1.62 13.58 8.08
CA VAL A 109 1.49 14.31 9.34
C VAL A 109 0.02 14.49 9.71
N PHE A 110 -0.26 14.29 10.99
CA PHE A 110 -1.60 14.18 11.55
C PHE A 110 -1.77 15.11 12.73
N ASP A 111 -2.99 15.60 12.96
CA ASP A 111 -3.34 16.31 14.18
C ASP A 111 -3.55 15.37 15.37
N SER A 112 -3.91 15.93 16.53
CA SER A 112 -4.07 15.18 17.78
C SER A 112 -5.23 14.16 17.74
N ALA A 113 -6.17 14.33 16.81
CA ALA A 113 -7.30 13.42 16.57
C ALA A 113 -7.00 12.37 15.49
N GLY A 114 -5.79 12.35 14.93
CA GLY A 114 -5.41 11.43 13.86
C GLY A 114 -5.99 11.81 12.50
N VAL A 115 -6.36 13.07 12.29
CA VAL A 115 -6.76 13.58 10.97
C VAL A 115 -5.52 13.86 10.15
N MET A 116 -5.43 13.26 8.97
CA MET A 116 -4.30 13.49 8.06
C MET A 116 -4.39 14.90 7.49
N MET A 117 -3.42 15.75 7.80
CA MET A 117 -3.35 17.13 7.29
C MET A 117 -2.58 17.23 5.97
N ALA A 118 -1.50 16.46 5.87
CA ALA A 118 -0.66 16.38 4.69
C ALA A 118 -0.02 15.00 4.57
N GLN A 119 0.18 14.59 3.32
CA GLN A 119 0.90 13.39 2.93
C GLN A 119 2.02 13.77 1.96
N SER A 120 3.10 13.01 1.95
CA SER A 120 4.19 13.17 0.99
C SER A 120 3.70 13.03 -0.45
N VAL A 121 4.37 13.73 -1.37
CA VAL A 121 4.05 13.66 -2.81
C VAL A 121 4.48 12.33 -3.43
N GLN A 122 5.43 11.63 -2.80
CA GLN A 122 5.93 10.30 -3.19
C GLN A 122 4.99 9.16 -2.75
N GLY A 123 3.97 9.45 -1.92
CA GLY A 123 3.13 8.42 -1.30
C GLY A 123 2.44 7.50 -2.31
N ALA A 124 2.61 6.18 -2.15
CA ALA A 124 1.95 5.19 -2.97
C ALA A 124 0.41 5.33 -2.90
N PRO A 125 -0.33 5.31 -4.03
CA PRO A 125 -1.77 5.50 -4.02
C PRO A 125 -2.56 4.47 -3.22
N GLY A 126 -2.04 3.25 -3.07
CA GLY A 126 -2.64 2.24 -2.19
C GLY A 126 -2.58 2.62 -0.70
N HIS A 127 -1.70 3.56 -0.34
CA HIS A 127 -1.57 4.13 1.00
C HIS A 127 -2.47 5.36 1.20
N LEU A 128 -3.08 5.87 0.13
CA LEU A 128 -3.95 7.04 0.16
C LEU A 128 -5.27 6.70 0.88
N GLY A 129 -5.41 7.21 2.11
CA GLY A 129 -6.55 6.94 2.98
C GLY A 129 -6.33 5.76 3.92
N SER A 130 -5.61 4.71 3.52
CA SER A 130 -5.25 3.59 4.41
C SER A 130 -4.25 3.99 5.49
N LEU A 131 -3.31 4.91 5.21
CA LEU A 131 -2.45 5.48 6.26
C LEU A 131 -3.27 6.25 7.32
N SER A 132 -4.30 6.97 6.88
CA SER A 132 -5.23 7.70 7.76
C SER A 132 -6.10 6.76 8.60
N THR A 133 -6.70 5.75 7.98
CA THR A 133 -7.42 4.69 8.69
C THR A 133 -6.49 3.98 9.69
N GLY A 134 -5.23 3.76 9.30
CA GLY A 134 -4.20 3.15 10.13
C GLY A 134 -3.94 3.93 11.42
N VAL A 135 -3.66 5.23 11.32
CA VAL A 135 -3.47 6.10 12.51
C VAL A 135 -4.71 6.07 13.40
N LYS A 136 -5.91 6.22 12.83
CA LYS A 136 -7.17 6.16 13.59
C LYS A 136 -7.36 4.82 14.29
N SER A 137 -6.96 3.71 13.66
CA SER A 137 -7.02 2.39 14.28
C SER A 137 -6.13 2.31 15.54
N PHE A 138 -4.99 2.99 15.59
CA PHE A 138 -4.21 3.05 16.83
C PHE A 138 -4.94 3.84 17.92
N LEU A 139 -5.64 4.92 17.56
CA LEU A 139 -6.38 5.75 18.51
C LEU A 139 -7.62 5.08 19.11
N GLU A 140 -8.14 4.04 18.46
CA GLU A 140 -9.14 3.15 19.07
C GLU A 140 -8.59 2.34 20.24
N ARG A 141 -7.27 2.10 20.26
CA ARG A 141 -6.57 1.27 21.26
C ARG A 141 -5.78 2.09 22.27
N TYR A 142 -5.17 3.18 21.83
CA TYR A 142 -4.30 4.04 22.64
C TYR A 142 -4.88 5.45 22.69
N THR A 143 -5.20 5.91 23.89
CA THR A 143 -5.58 7.30 24.14
C THR A 143 -4.34 8.14 24.43
N ALA A 144 -4.50 9.47 24.48
CA ALA A 144 -3.41 10.37 24.85
C ALA A 144 -2.76 10.06 26.22
N LYS A 145 -3.45 9.35 27.12
CA LYS A 145 -2.93 8.94 28.44
C LYS A 145 -2.03 7.71 28.37
N ASP A 146 -2.16 6.90 27.31
CA ASP A 146 -1.40 5.67 27.11
C ASP A 146 -0.08 5.91 26.36
N LEU A 147 0.11 7.14 25.86
CA LEU A 147 1.21 7.55 24.99
C LEU A 147 2.15 8.50 25.72
N ALA A 148 3.45 8.32 25.50
CA ALA A 148 4.51 9.17 26.03
C ALA A 148 5.50 9.58 24.92
N PRO A 149 6.27 10.68 25.12
CA PRO A 149 7.39 11.01 24.23
C PRO A 149 8.35 9.83 24.08
N GLY A 150 8.74 9.52 22.84
CA GLY A 150 9.60 8.38 22.51
C GLY A 150 8.85 7.06 22.28
N ASP A 151 7.52 7.04 22.44
CA ASP A 151 6.73 5.90 21.96
C ASP A 151 6.75 5.81 20.43
N VAL A 152 6.76 4.58 19.92
CA VAL A 152 6.60 4.29 18.49
C VAL A 152 5.64 3.12 18.36
N LEU A 153 4.58 3.28 17.58
CA LEU A 153 3.54 2.27 17.38
C LEU A 153 3.76 1.54 16.05
N ILE A 154 3.39 0.26 16.01
CA ILE A 154 3.57 -0.61 14.84
C ILE A 154 2.38 -1.55 14.65
N THR A 155 2.05 -1.83 13.38
CA THR A 155 1.13 -2.89 12.94
C THR A 155 1.36 -3.18 11.47
N ASN A 156 1.00 -4.37 11.02
CA ASN A 156 0.85 -4.69 9.59
C ASN A 156 -0.50 -5.38 9.30
N ASP A 157 -1.46 -5.24 10.21
CA ASP A 157 -2.77 -5.88 10.10
C ASP A 157 -3.50 -5.42 8.82
N PRO A 158 -3.73 -6.34 7.85
CA PRO A 158 -4.31 -5.98 6.56
C PRO A 158 -5.64 -5.22 6.67
N TRP A 159 -6.52 -5.62 7.59
CA TRP A 159 -7.87 -5.06 7.73
C TRP A 159 -7.88 -3.69 8.42
N LEU A 160 -6.78 -3.29 9.06
CA LEU A 160 -6.68 -2.02 9.77
C LEU A 160 -5.87 -0.97 9.02
N VAL A 161 -4.89 -1.40 8.20
CA VAL A 161 -3.95 -0.48 7.56
C VAL A 161 -4.02 -0.54 6.04
N SER A 162 -2.99 -1.10 5.41
CA SER A 162 -2.65 -1.01 3.99
C SER A 162 -3.14 -2.21 3.18
N GLY A 163 -3.71 -3.24 3.80
CA GLY A 163 -4.39 -4.33 3.10
C GLY A 163 -3.60 -5.61 2.86
N HIS A 164 -2.32 -5.66 3.20
CA HIS A 164 -1.53 -6.88 3.23
C HIS A 164 -0.39 -6.76 4.26
N LYS A 165 0.26 -7.87 4.61
CA LYS A 165 1.23 -7.91 5.72
C LYS A 165 2.60 -7.32 5.40
N HIS A 166 2.95 -7.24 4.12
CA HIS A 166 4.21 -6.65 3.67
C HIS A 166 4.27 -5.14 3.94
N ASP A 167 3.13 -4.46 3.96
CA ASP A 167 3.10 -3.02 4.24
C ASP A 167 3.01 -2.79 5.76
N ILE A 168 4.15 -2.49 6.38
CA ILE A 168 4.23 -2.19 7.82
C ILE A 168 3.95 -0.71 8.04
N THR A 169 2.97 -0.40 8.89
CA THR A 169 2.65 0.96 9.31
C THR A 169 3.30 1.27 10.66
N VAL A 170 4.04 2.37 10.71
CA VAL A 170 4.68 2.90 11.92
C VAL A 170 4.11 4.28 12.23
N VAL A 171 3.74 4.53 13.49
CA VAL A 171 3.17 5.80 13.96
C VAL A 171 3.93 6.31 15.17
N THR A 172 4.43 7.54 15.10
CA THR A 172 5.15 8.21 16.17
C THR A 172 4.32 9.38 16.71
N PRO A 173 3.84 9.31 17.97
CA PRO A 173 3.15 10.42 18.61
C PRO A 173 4.08 11.62 18.81
N VAL A 174 3.58 12.82 18.54
CA VAL A 174 4.34 14.07 18.60
C VAL A 174 3.88 14.91 19.79
N PHE A 175 4.84 15.35 20.61
CA PHE A 175 4.56 16.11 21.83
C PHE A 175 5.17 17.51 21.77
N LEU A 176 4.38 18.51 22.19
CA LEU A 176 4.85 19.88 22.46
C LEU A 176 4.58 20.21 23.92
N ARG A 177 5.62 20.55 24.70
CA ARG A 177 5.51 20.84 26.15
C ARG A 177 4.72 19.77 26.92
N LYS A 178 5.02 18.49 26.66
CA LYS A 178 4.36 17.30 27.24
C LYS A 178 2.88 17.11 26.86
N ARG A 179 2.34 17.88 25.93
CA ARG A 179 1.00 17.68 25.37
C ARG A 179 1.12 16.95 24.02
N LEU A 180 0.33 15.91 23.82
CA LEU A 180 0.17 15.29 22.51
C LEU A 180 -0.46 16.31 21.55
N VAL A 181 0.23 16.62 20.45
CA VAL A 181 -0.21 17.61 19.46
C VAL A 181 -0.51 17.01 18.09
N GLY A 182 -0.03 15.80 17.82
CA GLY A 182 -0.25 15.13 16.55
C GLY A 182 0.54 13.85 16.41
N PHE A 183 0.66 13.36 15.17
CA PHE A 183 1.41 12.16 14.84
C PHE A 183 2.20 12.36 13.54
N ALA A 184 3.35 11.70 13.44
CA ALA A 184 3.99 11.38 12.18
C ALA A 184 3.75 9.90 11.91
N ALA A 185 3.36 9.54 10.69
CA ALA A 185 3.16 8.14 10.33
C ALA A 185 3.78 7.82 8.98
N SER A 186 4.18 6.57 8.83
CA SER A 186 4.69 5.99 7.60
C SER A 186 4.08 4.62 7.35
N ASN A 187 4.03 4.23 6.09
CA ASN A 187 3.73 2.87 5.69
C ASN A 187 4.65 2.47 4.55
N CYS A 188 5.30 1.31 4.66
CA CYS A 188 6.30 0.86 3.70
C CYS A 188 6.19 -0.63 3.43
N HIS A 189 6.39 -1.00 2.16
CA HIS A 189 6.48 -2.40 1.76
C HIS A 189 7.81 -3.00 2.20
N THR A 190 7.80 -3.99 3.09
CA THR A 190 8.99 -4.73 3.49
C THR A 190 9.26 -5.89 2.53
N VAL A 191 10.55 -6.16 2.28
CA VAL A 191 10.99 -7.23 1.38
C VAL A 191 10.55 -8.62 1.82
N ASP A 192 10.30 -8.82 3.12
CA ASP A 192 9.96 -10.11 3.69
C ASP A 192 9.24 -9.96 5.04
N ILE A 193 8.20 -10.77 5.24
CA ILE A 193 7.46 -10.85 6.51
C ILE A 193 7.35 -12.31 7.01
N GLY A 194 8.24 -13.19 6.54
CA GLY A 194 8.18 -14.62 6.79
C GLY A 194 7.13 -15.32 5.94
N GLY A 195 6.57 -16.43 6.45
CA GLY A 195 5.52 -17.19 5.76
C GLY A 195 5.95 -17.77 4.42
N ARG A 196 5.03 -17.83 3.46
CA ARG A 196 5.35 -18.13 2.05
C ARG A 196 6.17 -17.00 1.44
N ILE A 197 6.87 -17.29 0.34
CA ILE A 197 7.41 -16.21 -0.49
C ILE A 197 6.25 -15.35 -1.00
N PHE A 198 6.46 -14.03 -1.11
CA PHE A 198 5.44 -13.08 -1.57
C PHE A 198 4.80 -13.55 -2.89
N SER A 199 3.56 -14.00 -2.80
CA SER A 199 2.88 -14.74 -3.87
C SER A 199 1.36 -14.69 -3.72
N ALA A 200 0.66 -14.94 -4.82
CA ALA A 200 -0.80 -15.05 -4.82
C ALA A 200 -1.31 -16.44 -4.37
N GLY A 201 -0.41 -17.35 -3.97
CA GLY A 201 -0.72 -18.78 -3.82
C GLY A 201 -1.20 -19.24 -2.44
N ALA A 202 -1.18 -18.36 -1.43
CA ALA A 202 -1.65 -18.67 -0.08
C ALA A 202 -3.15 -19.03 -0.07
N ALA A 203 -3.57 -20.00 0.76
CA ALA A 203 -4.98 -20.34 0.93
C ALA A 203 -5.65 -19.57 2.08
N GLU A 204 -4.86 -19.21 3.09
CA GLU A 204 -5.29 -18.39 4.23
C GLU A 204 -4.23 -17.34 4.59
N VAL A 205 -4.66 -16.23 5.19
CA VAL A 205 -3.75 -15.13 5.61
C VAL A 205 -2.64 -15.62 6.53
N TYR A 206 -2.83 -16.72 7.27
CA TYR A 206 -1.82 -17.28 8.17
C TYR A 206 -0.58 -17.81 7.44
N GLU A 207 -0.70 -18.17 6.16
CA GLU A 207 0.42 -18.56 5.32
C GLU A 207 1.26 -17.35 4.85
N GLU A 208 0.71 -16.14 4.93
CA GLU A 208 1.30 -14.89 4.43
C GLU A 208 2.25 -14.23 5.44
N GLY A 209 2.74 -15.00 6.42
CA GLY A 209 3.75 -14.57 7.37
C GLY A 209 3.23 -13.83 8.60
N LEU A 210 4.12 -13.10 9.26
CA LEU A 210 3.91 -12.58 10.60
C LEU A 210 2.85 -11.47 10.61
N GLN A 211 1.86 -11.59 11.50
CA GLN A 211 0.93 -10.51 11.80
C GLN A 211 1.34 -9.82 13.10
N ILE A 212 1.67 -8.55 13.00
CA ILE A 212 1.99 -7.66 14.11
C ILE A 212 0.69 -6.95 14.51
N PRO A 213 0.11 -7.26 15.68
CA PRO A 213 -1.05 -6.52 16.17
C PRO A 213 -0.66 -5.08 16.52
N ARG A 214 -1.65 -4.18 16.63
CA ARG A 214 -1.44 -2.80 17.11
C ARG A 214 -0.69 -2.78 18.45
N MET A 215 0.60 -2.46 18.45
CA MET A 215 1.46 -2.49 19.65
C MET A 215 2.55 -1.42 19.62
N LYS A 216 3.29 -1.29 20.73
CA LYS A 216 4.46 -0.41 20.83
C LYS A 216 5.72 -1.14 20.37
N LEU A 217 6.40 -0.58 19.37
CA LEU A 217 7.74 -0.95 18.92
C LEU A 217 8.82 -0.35 19.83
N PHE A 218 8.60 0.88 20.27
CA PHE A 218 9.37 1.57 21.31
C PHE A 218 8.40 2.09 22.37
N GLU A 219 8.81 1.99 23.63
CA GLU A 219 8.08 2.55 24.76
C GLU A 219 8.99 3.54 25.50
N ALA A 220 8.62 4.81 25.49
CA ALA A 220 9.39 5.93 26.05
C ALA A 220 10.88 5.92 25.62
N GLY A 221 11.14 5.65 24.33
CA GLY A 221 12.48 5.56 23.76
C GLY A 221 13.19 4.21 23.97
N VAL A 222 12.58 3.27 24.70
CA VAL A 222 13.15 1.93 24.93
C VAL A 222 12.63 0.95 23.89
N ARG A 223 13.55 0.33 23.15
CA ARG A 223 13.28 -0.69 22.12
C ARG A 223 12.59 -1.92 22.73
N ASN A 224 11.50 -2.40 22.11
CA ASN A 224 10.87 -3.67 22.47
C ASN A 224 11.72 -4.87 22.01
N ALA A 225 12.72 -5.26 22.82
CA ALA A 225 13.68 -6.31 22.47
C ALA A 225 13.02 -7.67 22.17
N THR A 226 11.86 -7.97 22.74
CA THR A 226 11.12 -9.21 22.46
C THR A 226 10.54 -9.20 21.05
N LEU A 227 9.85 -8.12 20.67
CA LEU A 227 9.27 -7.99 19.34
C LEU A 227 10.35 -8.03 18.25
N PHE A 228 11.44 -7.29 18.45
CA PHE A 228 12.54 -7.29 17.48
C PHE A 228 13.16 -8.67 17.27
N ARG A 229 13.31 -9.47 18.34
CA ARG A 229 13.81 -10.85 18.24
C ARG A 229 12.84 -11.74 17.48
N ILE A 230 11.53 -11.58 17.70
CA ILE A 230 10.51 -12.31 16.94
C ILE A 230 10.61 -11.94 15.46
N LEU A 231 10.72 -10.65 15.13
CA LEU A 231 10.87 -10.20 13.74
C LEU A 231 12.14 -10.77 13.10
N GLU A 232 13.28 -10.68 13.78
CA GLU A 232 14.58 -11.16 13.31
C GLU A 232 14.56 -12.65 12.93
N GLU A 233 13.96 -13.49 13.77
CA GLU A 233 13.92 -14.95 13.57
C GLU A 233 12.87 -15.43 12.57
N ASN A 234 11.93 -14.57 12.18
CA ASN A 234 10.80 -14.94 11.31
C ASN A 234 10.91 -14.38 9.89
N VAL A 235 12.01 -13.71 9.53
CA VAL A 235 12.22 -13.17 8.18
C VAL A 235 13.50 -13.71 7.55
N ARG A 236 13.52 -13.76 6.21
CA ARG A 236 14.64 -14.29 5.41
C ARG A 236 15.85 -13.36 5.36
N SER A 237 15.59 -12.05 5.43
CA SER A 237 16.60 -10.98 5.32
C SER A 237 16.49 -10.01 6.50
N PRO A 238 16.83 -10.42 7.73
CA PRO A 238 16.61 -9.59 8.93
C PRO A 238 17.35 -8.26 8.88
N GLU A 239 18.55 -8.20 8.33
CA GLU A 239 19.31 -6.94 8.18
C GLU A 239 18.55 -5.91 7.34
N LEU A 240 17.93 -6.34 6.24
CA LEU A 240 17.15 -5.46 5.36
C LEU A 240 15.84 -5.05 6.02
N VAL A 241 15.08 -6.02 6.55
CA VAL A 241 13.76 -5.78 7.15
C VAL A 241 13.86 -4.89 8.39
N LEU A 242 14.79 -5.18 9.30
CA LEU A 242 14.97 -4.39 10.51
C LEU A 242 15.63 -3.04 10.20
N GLY A 243 16.52 -2.98 9.20
CA GLY A 243 17.09 -1.73 8.71
C GLY A 243 16.02 -0.77 8.19
N ASP A 244 15.14 -1.25 7.30
CA ASP A 244 14.01 -0.48 6.77
C ASP A 244 13.00 -0.09 7.86
N LEU A 245 12.76 -0.97 8.84
CA LEU A 245 11.91 -0.64 9.98
C LEU A 245 12.51 0.51 10.80
N MET A 246 13.83 0.50 11.04
CA MET A 246 14.50 1.60 11.72
C MET A 246 14.54 2.88 10.88
N ALA A 247 14.65 2.77 9.55
CA ALA A 247 14.54 3.91 8.64
C ALA A 247 13.17 4.61 8.80
N GLN A 248 12.08 3.85 8.91
CA GLN A 248 10.75 4.39 9.22
C GLN A 248 10.71 5.13 10.57
N VAL A 249 11.29 4.54 11.62
CA VAL A 249 11.35 5.17 12.95
C VAL A 249 12.10 6.51 12.88
N SER A 250 13.29 6.52 12.28
CA SER A 250 14.12 7.72 12.16
C SER A 250 13.50 8.80 11.28
N ALA A 251 12.82 8.42 10.20
CA ALA A 251 12.07 9.33 9.35
C ALA A 251 10.90 9.98 10.12
N ASN A 252 10.11 9.19 10.84
CA ASN A 252 9.00 9.70 11.64
C ASN A 252 9.48 10.65 12.75
N GLU A 253 10.61 10.33 13.40
CA GLU A 253 11.22 11.21 14.39
C GLU A 253 11.70 12.54 13.78
N THR A 254 12.25 12.50 12.56
CA THR A 254 12.61 13.72 11.81
C THR A 254 11.38 14.59 11.56
N ALA A 255 10.28 13.99 11.09
CA ALA A 255 9.01 14.68 10.89
C ALA A 255 8.45 15.26 12.19
N ALA A 256 8.49 14.50 13.29
CA ALA A 256 8.05 14.93 14.62
C ALA A 256 8.81 16.18 15.09
N ARG A 257 10.14 16.18 14.97
CA ARG A 257 10.97 17.35 15.29
C ARG A 257 10.62 18.55 14.43
N ARG A 258 10.53 18.36 13.11
CA ARG A 258 10.17 19.44 12.17
C ARG A 258 8.78 20.01 12.43
N LEU A 259 7.84 19.19 12.86
CA LEU A 259 6.50 19.60 13.24
C LEU A 259 6.51 20.45 14.51
N VAL A 260 7.30 20.05 15.52
CA VAL A 260 7.51 20.85 16.75
C VAL A 260 8.18 22.19 16.44
N ASP A 261 9.20 22.21 15.58
CA ASP A 261 9.87 23.44 15.13
C ASP A 261 8.88 24.37 14.41
N PHE A 262 8.07 23.82 13.51
CA PHE A 262 7.01 24.55 12.82
C PHE A 262 6.00 25.17 13.79
N MET A 263 5.48 24.38 14.73
CA MET A 263 4.53 24.86 15.73
C MET A 263 5.14 25.96 16.60
N THR A 264 6.39 25.79 17.02
CA THR A 264 7.11 26.78 17.84
C THR A 264 7.31 28.08 17.06
N GLY A 265 7.74 28.01 15.80
CA GLY A 265 7.93 29.17 14.94
C GLY A 265 6.63 29.91 14.61
N GLN A 266 5.52 29.17 14.45
CA GLN A 266 4.18 29.73 14.21
C GLN A 266 3.44 30.12 15.49
N LYS A 267 4.03 29.86 16.67
CA LYS A 267 3.42 30.06 17.99
C LYS A 267 2.08 29.32 18.13
N LEU A 268 2.01 28.10 17.61
CA LEU A 268 0.84 27.23 17.70
C LEU A 268 0.95 26.34 18.94
N ASP A 269 -0.10 26.32 19.76
CA ASP A 269 -0.23 25.40 20.89
C ASP A 269 -0.96 24.10 20.50
N SER A 270 -1.67 24.08 19.37
CA SER A 270 -2.35 22.91 18.81
C SER A 270 -2.36 22.98 17.28
N LEU A 271 -2.47 21.81 16.64
CA LEU A 271 -2.67 21.67 15.19
C LEU A 271 -4.15 21.60 14.81
N ASP A 272 -5.07 21.42 15.77
CA ASP A 272 -6.46 21.03 15.47
C ASP A 272 -7.21 22.10 14.66
N SER A 273 -7.05 23.39 14.99
CA SER A 273 -7.68 24.48 14.23
C SER A 273 -7.09 24.62 12.83
N LEU A 274 -5.77 24.41 12.67
CA LEU A 274 -5.12 24.41 11.35
C LEU A 274 -5.60 23.22 10.51
N SER A 275 -5.63 22.03 11.11
CA SER A 275 -6.15 20.79 10.53
C SER A 275 -7.59 20.96 10.02
N HIS A 276 -8.47 21.53 10.85
CA HIS A 276 -9.86 21.78 10.48
C HIS A 276 -9.96 22.72 9.27
N ASN A 277 -9.18 23.80 9.21
CA ASN A 277 -9.20 24.73 8.09
C ASN A 277 -8.65 24.10 6.79
N ILE A 278 -7.57 23.33 6.89
CA ILE A 278 -6.97 22.59 5.76
C ILE A 278 -7.97 21.58 5.18
N THR A 279 -8.55 20.74 6.04
CA THR A 279 -9.45 19.67 5.61
C THR A 279 -10.81 20.21 5.15
N SER A 280 -11.31 21.28 5.76
CA SER A 280 -12.52 21.96 5.29
C SER A 280 -12.34 22.56 3.90
N ARG A 281 -11.16 23.11 3.61
CA ARG A 281 -10.85 23.67 2.29
C ARG A 281 -10.82 22.60 1.20
N THR A 282 -10.16 21.47 1.43
CA THR A 282 -10.14 20.37 0.46
C THR A 282 -11.49 19.69 0.29
N ALA A 283 -12.25 19.52 1.39
CA ALA A 283 -13.62 19.00 1.32
C ALA A 283 -14.51 19.90 0.47
N ARG A 284 -14.40 21.22 0.63
CA ARG A 284 -15.13 22.20 -0.19
C ARG A 284 -14.74 22.11 -1.66
N LEU A 285 -13.44 22.06 -1.99
CA LEU A 285 -12.96 21.93 -3.37
C LEU A 285 -13.47 20.66 -4.05
N MET A 286 -13.42 19.52 -3.34
CA MET A 286 -13.97 18.26 -3.85
C MET A 286 -15.48 18.34 -4.07
N ARG A 287 -16.23 18.89 -3.11
CA ARG A 287 -17.70 19.10 -3.23
C ARG A 287 -18.05 20.00 -4.41
N GLU A 288 -17.31 21.10 -4.61
CA GLU A 288 -17.48 21.99 -5.75
C GLU A 288 -17.20 21.29 -7.09
N ALA A 289 -16.18 20.43 -7.14
CA ALA A 289 -15.89 19.62 -8.32
C ALA A 289 -17.00 18.59 -8.59
N ILE A 290 -17.54 17.94 -7.57
CA ILE A 290 -18.65 16.97 -7.69
C ILE A 290 -19.92 17.65 -8.23
N ARG A 291 -20.27 18.85 -7.76
CA ARG A 291 -21.47 19.60 -8.23
C ARG A 291 -21.47 19.92 -9.72
N ARG A 292 -20.30 19.90 -10.37
CA ARG A 292 -20.17 20.14 -11.82
C ARG A 292 -20.50 18.90 -12.63
N LEU A 293 -20.60 17.74 -11.99
CA LEU A 293 -21.01 16.51 -12.63
C LEU A 293 -22.54 16.43 -12.62
N PRO A 294 -23.15 15.89 -13.68
CA PRO A 294 -24.58 15.57 -13.65
C PRO A 294 -24.88 14.53 -12.56
N ASP A 295 -25.98 14.75 -11.84
CA ASP A 295 -26.55 13.77 -10.93
C ASP A 295 -27.00 12.53 -11.73
N GLY A 296 -26.75 11.35 -11.18
CA GLY A 296 -27.04 10.10 -11.88
C GLY A 296 -26.37 8.88 -11.26
N VAL A 297 -26.57 7.73 -11.91
CA VAL A 297 -25.89 6.48 -11.57
C VAL A 297 -25.22 5.93 -12.82
N TYR A 298 -23.90 5.87 -12.77
CA TYR A 298 -23.05 5.44 -13.88
C TYR A 298 -22.42 4.09 -13.56
N ARG A 299 -22.32 3.21 -14.54
CA ARG A 299 -21.88 1.82 -14.31
C ARG A 299 -20.83 1.40 -15.32
N ASP A 300 -19.88 0.60 -14.84
CA ASP A 300 -18.97 -0.18 -15.68
C ASP A 300 -18.61 -1.47 -14.94
N ARG A 301 -17.98 -2.39 -15.66
CA ARG A 301 -17.41 -3.63 -15.14
C ARG A 301 -16.08 -3.90 -15.81
N GLY A 302 -15.14 -4.46 -15.04
CA GLY A 302 -13.86 -4.92 -15.54
C GLY A 302 -13.70 -6.42 -15.31
N SER A 303 -13.25 -7.13 -16.34
CA SER A 303 -12.79 -8.51 -16.22
C SER A 303 -11.31 -8.54 -15.86
N LEU A 304 -10.96 -9.43 -14.93
CA LEU A 304 -9.61 -9.68 -14.46
C LEU A 304 -9.25 -11.13 -14.75
N ASP A 305 -7.96 -11.45 -14.85
CA ASP A 305 -7.50 -12.81 -15.11
C ASP A 305 -7.90 -13.76 -13.96
N GLY A 306 -7.92 -13.25 -12.72
CA GLY A 306 -8.08 -14.04 -11.51
C GLY A 306 -6.87 -14.92 -11.21
N PHE A 307 -7.03 -15.87 -10.28
CA PHE A 307 -5.99 -16.88 -9.99
C PHE A 307 -6.17 -18.12 -10.87
N ASP A 308 -7.26 -18.86 -10.67
CA ASP A 308 -7.60 -20.04 -11.47
C ASP A 308 -8.64 -19.73 -12.57
N THR A 309 -9.58 -18.82 -12.27
CA THR A 309 -10.69 -18.45 -13.15
C THR A 309 -10.82 -16.93 -13.22
N PRO A 310 -11.28 -16.38 -14.37
CA PRO A 310 -11.55 -14.96 -14.50
C PRO A 310 -12.50 -14.42 -13.43
N LEU A 311 -12.28 -13.17 -13.03
CA LEU A 311 -13.08 -12.46 -12.04
C LEU A 311 -13.68 -11.20 -12.66
N GLU A 312 -14.74 -10.69 -12.05
CA GLU A 312 -15.39 -9.44 -12.43
C GLU A 312 -15.44 -8.48 -11.24
N ILE A 313 -15.05 -7.23 -11.48
CA ILE A 313 -15.31 -6.10 -10.59
C ILE A 313 -16.40 -5.26 -11.24
N CYS A 314 -17.52 -5.08 -10.52
CA CYS A 314 -18.63 -4.22 -10.92
C CYS A 314 -18.58 -2.92 -10.15
N VAL A 315 -18.87 -1.79 -10.80
CA VAL A 315 -19.01 -0.49 -10.11
C VAL A 315 -20.30 0.21 -10.51
N ALA A 316 -20.96 0.82 -9.53
CA ALA A 316 -21.98 1.83 -9.74
C ALA A 316 -21.59 3.12 -9.01
N VAL A 317 -21.35 4.19 -9.77
CA VAL A 317 -21.00 5.52 -9.27
C VAL A 317 -22.27 6.37 -9.22
N GLY A 318 -22.83 6.53 -8.02
CA GLY A 318 -23.96 7.41 -7.75
C GLY A 318 -23.50 8.82 -7.41
N ILE A 319 -23.90 9.80 -8.21
CA ILE A 319 -23.64 11.23 -7.99
C ILE A 319 -24.94 11.90 -7.56
N LYS A 320 -24.91 12.59 -6.42
CA LYS A 320 -26.05 13.36 -5.92
C LYS A 320 -25.59 14.65 -5.25
N GLY A 321 -25.91 15.78 -5.86
CA GLY A 321 -25.54 17.11 -5.40
C GLY A 321 -24.03 17.27 -5.32
N ASP A 322 -23.47 17.16 -4.11
CA ASP A 322 -22.04 17.33 -3.86
C ASP A 322 -21.38 16.10 -3.22
N THR A 323 -22.02 14.93 -3.36
CA THR A 323 -21.53 13.66 -2.82
C THR A 323 -21.48 12.57 -3.90
N ILE A 324 -20.52 11.66 -3.75
CA ILE A 324 -20.38 10.46 -4.58
C ILE A 324 -20.51 9.23 -3.69
N THR A 325 -21.30 8.25 -4.12
CA THR A 325 -21.32 6.90 -3.55
C THR A 325 -20.90 5.90 -4.61
N VAL A 326 -19.84 5.15 -4.34
CA VAL A 326 -19.37 4.05 -5.20
C VAL A 326 -19.80 2.72 -4.58
N ASP A 327 -20.56 1.95 -5.34
CA ASP A 327 -21.05 0.63 -4.97
C ASP A 327 -20.38 -0.45 -5.79
N PHE A 328 -19.83 -1.46 -5.12
CA PHE A 328 -19.20 -2.62 -5.74
C PHE A 328 -20.10 -3.87 -5.77
N ASP A 329 -21.40 -3.72 -5.50
CA ASP A 329 -22.36 -4.81 -5.63
C ASP A 329 -22.30 -5.46 -7.03
N GLY A 330 -22.42 -6.79 -7.05
CA GLY A 330 -22.21 -7.61 -8.26
C GLY A 330 -20.74 -7.99 -8.56
N SER A 331 -19.77 -7.50 -7.77
CA SER A 331 -18.37 -7.99 -7.88
C SER A 331 -18.26 -9.45 -7.45
N SER A 332 -17.28 -10.15 -8.00
CA SER A 332 -17.04 -11.58 -7.73
C SER A 332 -16.82 -11.88 -6.24
N PRO A 333 -17.15 -13.09 -5.76
CA PRO A 333 -16.85 -13.51 -4.39
C PRO A 333 -15.33 -13.53 -4.14
N GLN A 334 -14.92 -13.43 -2.87
CA GLN A 334 -13.53 -13.70 -2.50
C GLN A 334 -13.15 -15.14 -2.87
N VAL A 335 -11.86 -15.36 -3.15
CA VAL A 335 -11.32 -16.67 -3.56
C VAL A 335 -10.34 -17.22 -2.52
N PRO A 336 -10.14 -18.55 -2.44
CA PRO A 336 -9.20 -19.17 -1.52
C PRO A 336 -7.74 -19.07 -2.04
N LYS A 337 -7.36 -17.88 -2.50
CA LYS A 337 -6.07 -17.50 -3.12
C LYS A 337 -5.73 -16.07 -2.75
N GLY A 338 -4.45 -15.75 -2.60
CA GLY A 338 -3.95 -14.48 -2.04
C GLY A 338 -4.26 -13.20 -2.81
N ILE A 339 -5.14 -13.20 -3.80
CA ILE A 339 -5.44 -12.04 -4.64
C ILE A 339 -6.54 -11.12 -4.09
N ASN A 340 -7.12 -11.44 -2.93
CA ASN A 340 -8.27 -10.70 -2.41
C ASN A 340 -7.87 -9.31 -1.89
N CYS A 341 -8.78 -8.34 -2.04
CA CYS A 341 -8.66 -7.01 -1.45
C CYS A 341 -9.56 -6.87 -0.22
N VAL A 342 -9.02 -6.24 0.82
CA VAL A 342 -9.82 -5.71 1.93
C VAL A 342 -10.37 -4.32 1.61
N ILE A 343 -11.44 -3.92 2.30
CA ILE A 343 -12.20 -2.71 1.98
C ILE A 343 -11.36 -1.43 2.02
N ASN A 344 -10.45 -1.29 2.97
CA ASN A 344 -9.54 -0.14 3.10
C ASN A 344 -8.68 0.08 1.85
N PHE A 345 -8.26 -1.00 1.18
CA PHE A 345 -7.49 -0.91 -0.06
C PHE A 345 -8.36 -0.56 -1.27
N THR A 346 -9.57 -1.15 -1.34
CA THR A 346 -10.59 -0.81 -2.34
C THR A 346 -11.00 0.66 -2.22
N GLU A 347 -11.18 1.16 -1.00
CA GLU A 347 -11.45 2.58 -0.73
C GLU A 347 -10.32 3.48 -1.18
N ALA A 348 -9.06 3.10 -0.93
CA ALA A 348 -7.89 3.88 -1.31
C ALA A 348 -7.85 4.12 -2.83
N PHE A 349 -7.97 3.06 -3.63
CA PHE A 349 -7.96 3.21 -5.09
C PHE A 349 -9.21 3.87 -5.67
N THR A 350 -10.37 3.69 -5.02
CA THR A 350 -11.60 4.41 -5.39
C THR A 350 -11.44 5.91 -5.18
N ARG A 351 -10.95 6.31 -4.01
CA ARG A 351 -10.72 7.71 -3.63
C ARG A 351 -9.63 8.34 -4.48
N TYR A 352 -8.54 7.61 -4.74
CA TYR A 352 -7.47 8.05 -5.62
C TYR A 352 -7.98 8.37 -7.04
N ALA A 353 -8.71 7.43 -7.65
CA ALA A 353 -9.26 7.60 -8.99
C ALA A 353 -10.15 8.85 -9.08
N LEU A 354 -11.09 9.00 -8.15
CA LEU A 354 -11.99 10.16 -8.12
C LEU A 354 -11.23 11.47 -7.86
N LYS A 355 -10.20 11.44 -7.01
CA LYS A 355 -9.35 12.61 -6.78
C LYS A 355 -8.61 13.03 -8.04
N CYS A 356 -7.99 12.08 -8.76
CA CYS A 356 -7.30 12.36 -10.02
C CYS A 356 -8.23 13.01 -11.06
N LEU A 357 -9.50 12.58 -11.12
CA LEU A 357 -10.48 13.14 -12.05
C LEU A 357 -10.97 14.54 -11.65
N LEU A 358 -11.29 14.72 -10.36
CA LEU A 358 -12.09 15.85 -9.89
C LEU A 358 -11.26 16.96 -9.26
N ALA A 359 -10.18 16.62 -8.57
CA ALA A 359 -9.34 17.57 -7.85
C ALA A 359 -7.86 17.16 -7.88
N PRO A 360 -7.23 17.02 -9.06
CA PRO A 360 -5.84 16.57 -9.18
C PRO A 360 -4.86 17.49 -8.45
N GLU A 361 -5.07 18.81 -8.53
CA GLU A 361 -4.22 19.83 -7.91
C GLU A 361 -4.41 19.97 -6.39
N SER A 362 -5.48 19.39 -5.83
CA SER A 362 -5.69 19.47 -4.38
C SER A 362 -4.73 18.51 -3.68
N PRO A 363 -4.01 18.92 -2.62
CA PRO A 363 -3.16 18.01 -1.88
C PRO A 363 -3.94 16.85 -1.22
N ASN A 364 -3.23 15.77 -0.89
CA ASN A 364 -3.77 14.58 -0.24
C ASN A 364 -3.97 14.84 1.27
N ASN A 365 -5.21 14.78 1.72
CA ASN A 365 -5.59 14.85 3.14
C ASN A 365 -7.00 14.27 3.34
N ASP A 366 -7.43 14.11 4.59
CA ASP A 366 -8.73 13.50 4.91
C ASP A 366 -9.94 14.27 4.34
N GLY A 367 -9.83 15.60 4.24
CA GLY A 367 -10.90 16.44 3.73
C GLY A 367 -11.25 16.15 2.27
N SER A 368 -10.24 15.86 1.44
CA SER A 368 -10.41 15.54 0.01
C SER A 368 -11.33 14.33 -0.22
N PHE A 369 -11.49 13.46 0.77
CA PHE A 369 -12.25 12.21 0.63
C PHE A 369 -13.60 12.23 1.38
N ALA A 370 -13.84 13.26 2.20
CA ALA A 370 -15.05 13.39 2.99
C ALA A 370 -16.39 13.26 2.20
N PRO A 371 -16.52 13.75 0.94
CA PRO A 371 -17.77 13.59 0.18
C PRO A 371 -17.88 12.26 -0.59
N ILE A 372 -16.89 11.36 -0.48
CA ILE A 372 -16.85 10.08 -1.21
C ILE A 372 -17.17 8.94 -0.24
N ARG A 373 -18.23 8.20 -0.54
CA ARG A 373 -18.62 6.97 0.17
C ARG A 373 -18.34 5.76 -0.71
N VAL A 374 -17.84 4.71 -0.10
CA VAL A 374 -17.56 3.45 -0.78
C VAL A 374 -18.27 2.33 -0.04
N LYS A 375 -18.85 1.39 -0.78
CA LYS A 375 -19.44 0.17 -0.21
C LYS A 375 -19.18 -1.00 -1.13
N ALA A 376 -18.97 -2.16 -0.53
CA ALA A 376 -18.76 -3.42 -1.22
C ALA A 376 -19.35 -4.57 -0.40
N PRO A 377 -19.93 -5.61 -1.02
CA PRO A 377 -20.40 -6.78 -0.31
C PRO A 377 -19.27 -7.42 0.52
N GLU A 378 -19.52 -7.74 1.79
CA GLU A 378 -18.58 -8.54 2.59
C GLU A 378 -18.38 -9.91 1.92
N ALA A 379 -17.16 -10.43 2.00
CA ALA A 379 -16.75 -11.65 1.32
C ALA A 379 -16.80 -11.59 -0.22
N SER A 380 -16.62 -10.39 -0.78
CA SER A 380 -16.31 -10.19 -2.20
C SER A 380 -14.80 -10.04 -2.43
N ILE A 381 -14.36 -10.14 -3.68
CA ILE A 381 -12.97 -9.96 -4.10
C ILE A 381 -12.41 -8.57 -3.74
N VAL A 382 -13.29 -7.58 -3.56
CA VAL A 382 -12.95 -6.20 -3.18
C VAL A 382 -13.27 -5.85 -1.71
N ASN A 383 -13.77 -6.80 -0.93
CA ASN A 383 -14.00 -6.64 0.51
C ASN A 383 -13.96 -8.01 1.21
N ALA A 384 -12.75 -8.55 1.26
CA ALA A 384 -12.46 -9.86 1.79
C ALA A 384 -12.66 -9.93 3.30
N ARG A 385 -13.27 -11.03 3.76
CA ARG A 385 -13.40 -11.34 5.18
C ARG A 385 -12.22 -12.17 5.65
N HIS A 386 -11.67 -11.82 6.81
CA HIS A 386 -10.70 -12.66 7.51
C HIS A 386 -11.23 -14.10 7.70
N PRO A 387 -10.42 -15.16 7.49
CA PRO A 387 -8.96 -15.18 7.28
C PRO A 387 -8.54 -15.26 5.80
N ALA A 388 -9.28 -14.64 4.87
CA ALA A 388 -8.90 -14.63 3.45
C ALA A 388 -7.45 -14.13 3.25
N PRO A 389 -6.67 -14.78 2.37
CA PRO A 389 -5.32 -14.33 2.01
C PRO A 389 -5.39 -13.10 1.07
N VAL A 390 -4.45 -12.17 1.21
CA VAL A 390 -4.49 -10.80 0.64
C VAL A 390 -3.13 -10.27 0.13
N ASP A 391 -2.05 -11.04 0.13
CA ASP A 391 -0.72 -10.58 -0.31
C ASP A 391 -0.73 -10.01 -1.75
N GLY A 392 -1.38 -10.73 -2.66
CA GLY A 392 -1.58 -10.37 -4.05
C GLY A 392 -2.67 -9.33 -4.30
N ARG A 393 -3.16 -8.58 -3.28
CA ARG A 393 -4.27 -7.61 -3.43
C ARG A 393 -4.10 -6.61 -4.58
N HIS A 394 -2.85 -6.26 -4.91
CA HIS A 394 -2.56 -5.32 -6.00
C HIS A 394 -3.02 -5.82 -7.37
N LEU A 395 -3.11 -7.15 -7.55
CA LEU A 395 -3.61 -7.78 -8.77
C LEU A 395 -5.09 -7.48 -9.03
N VAL A 396 -5.85 -7.13 -7.98
CA VAL A 396 -7.27 -6.75 -8.06
C VAL A 396 -7.43 -5.24 -7.91
N GLY A 397 -6.89 -4.65 -6.84
CA GLY A 397 -7.15 -3.25 -6.48
C GLY A 397 -6.70 -2.24 -7.54
N LEU A 398 -5.64 -2.55 -8.31
CA LEU A 398 -5.12 -1.66 -9.35
C LEU A 398 -6.04 -1.54 -10.59
N TYR A 399 -7.02 -2.43 -10.75
CA TYR A 399 -8.02 -2.33 -11.83
C TYR A 399 -9.11 -1.30 -11.52
N ILE A 400 -9.38 -1.03 -10.24
CA ILE A 400 -10.50 -0.19 -9.79
C ILE A 400 -10.52 1.18 -10.49
N PRO A 401 -9.40 1.92 -10.60
CA PRO A 401 -9.43 3.24 -11.25
C PRO A 401 -9.84 3.19 -12.73
N GLY A 402 -9.37 2.21 -13.49
CA GLY A 402 -9.74 2.06 -14.91
C GLY A 402 -11.23 1.81 -15.10
N ILE A 403 -11.82 0.97 -14.24
CA ILE A 403 -13.26 0.66 -14.26
C ILE A 403 -14.09 1.90 -13.85
N LEU A 404 -13.65 2.66 -12.86
CA LEU A 404 -14.29 3.92 -12.47
C LEU A 404 -14.23 4.96 -13.61
N PHE A 405 -13.13 5.00 -14.35
CA PHE A 405 -13.00 5.87 -15.50
C PHE A 405 -13.89 5.44 -16.66
N GLY A 406 -14.03 4.13 -16.88
CA GLY A 406 -15.03 3.58 -17.81
C GLY A 406 -16.44 4.04 -17.45
N ALA A 407 -16.83 3.93 -16.17
CA ALA A 407 -18.16 4.35 -15.71
C ALA A 407 -18.40 5.85 -15.92
N LEU A 408 -17.37 6.69 -15.77
CA LEU A 408 -17.48 8.15 -15.89
C LEU A 408 -17.07 8.69 -17.27
N ALA A 409 -16.76 7.82 -18.25
CA ALA A 409 -16.19 8.21 -19.53
C ALA A 409 -17.11 9.14 -20.34
N ASP A 410 -18.42 8.90 -20.30
CA ASP A 410 -19.41 9.74 -21.00
C ASP A 410 -19.68 11.07 -20.29
N VAL A 411 -19.35 11.14 -18.99
CA VAL A 411 -19.64 12.29 -18.13
C VAL A 411 -18.48 13.29 -18.12
N VAL A 412 -17.25 12.78 -18.08
CA VAL A 412 -16.01 13.57 -18.05
C VAL A 412 -14.98 13.04 -19.05
N PRO A 413 -15.33 12.93 -20.35
CA PRO A 413 -14.46 12.33 -21.38
C PRO A 413 -13.09 13.00 -21.46
N GLN A 414 -13.00 14.28 -21.12
CA GLN A 414 -11.78 15.08 -21.14
C GLN A 414 -10.82 14.83 -19.96
N ARG A 415 -11.24 14.08 -18.92
CA ARG A 415 -10.44 13.81 -17.71
C ARG A 415 -10.06 12.34 -17.54
N VAL A 416 -10.78 11.42 -18.15
CA VAL A 416 -10.53 9.98 -18.05
C VAL A 416 -9.34 9.54 -18.89
N LEU A 417 -8.75 8.40 -18.51
CA LEU A 417 -7.78 7.66 -19.32
C LEU A 417 -8.30 6.26 -19.62
N ALA A 418 -7.83 5.69 -20.73
CA ALA A 418 -8.07 4.28 -21.06
C ALA A 418 -7.40 3.34 -20.06
N ASP A 419 -7.72 2.04 -20.09
CA ASP A 419 -7.09 1.08 -19.18
C ASP A 419 -5.57 1.08 -19.38
N SER A 420 -4.85 0.97 -18.26
CA SER A 420 -3.40 0.92 -18.21
C SER A 420 -2.91 -0.46 -17.79
N SER A 421 -1.61 -0.70 -17.96
CA SER A 421 -0.93 -1.75 -17.21
C SER A 421 -1.10 -1.53 -15.72
N VAL A 422 -1.18 -2.63 -14.98
CA VAL A 422 -1.00 -2.68 -13.53
C VAL A 422 0.45 -3.05 -13.19
N LEU A 423 0.83 -2.89 -11.92
CA LEU A 423 2.15 -3.27 -11.42
C LEU A 423 2.28 -4.80 -11.46
N SER A 424 3.33 -5.31 -12.11
CA SER A 424 3.71 -6.72 -12.05
C SER A 424 4.80 -6.91 -11.00
N ALA A 425 4.68 -7.92 -10.16
CA ALA A 425 5.70 -8.24 -9.15
C ALA A 425 6.34 -9.60 -9.47
N VAL A 426 7.67 -9.67 -9.38
CA VAL A 426 8.41 -10.92 -9.47
C VAL A 426 9.34 -11.01 -8.28
N THR A 427 9.21 -12.09 -7.50
CA THR A 427 10.01 -12.34 -6.31
C THR A 427 10.90 -13.55 -6.56
N LEU A 428 12.20 -13.39 -6.34
CA LEU A 428 13.20 -14.47 -6.35
C LEU A 428 13.68 -14.73 -4.92
N ALA A 429 13.77 -15.99 -4.52
CA ALA A 429 14.42 -16.37 -3.27
C ALA A 429 15.29 -17.61 -3.47
N GLY A 430 16.44 -17.63 -2.81
CA GLY A 430 17.39 -18.74 -2.94
C GLY A 430 18.72 -18.43 -2.26
N ARG A 431 19.81 -18.89 -2.87
CA ARG A 431 21.19 -18.63 -2.43
C ARG A 431 21.92 -17.76 -3.46
N ASP A 432 22.55 -16.69 -2.99
CA ASP A 432 23.27 -15.74 -3.83
C ASP A 432 24.62 -16.31 -4.33
N LEU A 433 25.40 -15.50 -5.05
CA LEU A 433 26.73 -15.91 -5.56
C LEU A 433 27.76 -16.19 -4.45
N ARG A 434 27.48 -15.77 -3.21
CA ARG A 434 28.31 -15.96 -2.01
C ARG A 434 27.72 -17.05 -1.09
N ASP A 435 26.75 -17.82 -1.58
CA ASP A 435 26.03 -18.88 -0.86
C ASP A 435 25.27 -18.38 0.39
N LYS A 436 24.83 -17.13 0.38
CA LYS A 436 23.97 -16.55 1.43
C LYS A 436 22.50 -16.60 1.00
N PRO A 437 21.56 -16.82 1.94
CA PRO A 437 20.14 -16.65 1.66
C PRO A 437 19.84 -15.25 1.13
N TYR A 438 18.95 -15.16 0.14
CA TYR A 438 18.44 -13.88 -0.33
C TYR A 438 16.95 -14.00 -0.68
N VAL A 439 16.26 -12.87 -0.61
CA VAL A 439 14.96 -12.63 -1.22
C VAL A 439 15.02 -11.27 -1.90
N PHE A 440 14.52 -11.22 -3.12
CA PHE A 440 14.53 -10.00 -3.92
C PHE A 440 13.26 -9.93 -4.76
N THR A 441 12.50 -8.86 -4.54
CA THR A 441 11.34 -8.53 -5.37
C THR A 441 11.77 -7.45 -6.35
N PHE A 442 11.32 -7.53 -7.59
CA PHE A 442 11.31 -6.37 -8.48
C PHE A 442 9.92 -6.16 -9.07
N PHE A 443 9.57 -4.89 -9.25
CA PHE A 443 8.35 -4.51 -9.93
C PHE A 443 8.62 -4.06 -11.35
N SER A 444 7.63 -4.26 -12.22
CA SER A 444 7.69 -3.84 -13.61
C SER A 444 6.32 -3.36 -14.07
N SER A 445 6.35 -2.35 -14.92
CA SER A 445 5.17 -1.66 -15.41
C SER A 445 5.08 -1.74 -16.93
N GLY A 446 3.90 -2.00 -17.46
CA GLY A 446 3.60 -1.87 -18.88
C GLY A 446 3.17 -0.47 -19.26
N GLY A 447 2.45 -0.34 -20.38
CA GLY A 447 2.05 0.97 -20.89
C GLY A 447 0.85 1.61 -20.16
N MET A 448 0.86 2.93 -20.04
CA MET A 448 -0.27 3.71 -19.54
C MET A 448 -1.33 3.86 -20.64
N GLY A 449 -2.60 3.96 -20.28
CA GLY A 449 -3.67 4.22 -21.23
C GLY A 449 -3.57 5.61 -21.85
N GLY A 450 -3.97 5.71 -23.12
CA GLY A 450 -4.15 7.00 -23.80
C GLY A 450 -5.20 7.85 -23.09
N ARG A 451 -5.12 9.17 -23.25
CA ARG A 451 -6.08 10.11 -22.68
C ARG A 451 -6.32 11.29 -23.60
N ASN A 452 -7.40 12.02 -23.35
CA ASN A 452 -7.70 13.18 -24.17
C ASN A 452 -6.52 14.19 -24.17
N GLY A 453 -5.99 14.44 -25.36
CA GLY A 453 -4.90 15.39 -25.60
C GLY A 453 -3.48 14.81 -25.50
N LYS A 454 -3.30 13.55 -25.05
CA LYS A 454 -1.97 12.98 -24.82
C LYS A 454 -1.95 11.45 -24.96
N ASP A 455 -0.94 10.93 -25.65
CA ASP A 455 -0.62 9.50 -25.64
C ASP A 455 -0.31 9.00 -24.22
N GLY A 456 -0.49 7.69 -24.04
CA GLY A 456 -0.06 6.96 -22.86
C GLY A 456 1.47 6.92 -22.77
N LEU A 457 1.99 6.99 -21.54
CA LEU A 457 3.41 6.83 -21.26
C LEU A 457 3.84 5.38 -21.43
N ASP A 458 4.92 5.16 -22.17
CA ASP A 458 5.52 3.83 -22.36
C ASP A 458 6.12 3.32 -21.04
N ALA A 459 6.01 2.01 -20.78
CA ALA A 459 6.55 1.33 -19.58
C ALA A 459 6.19 1.99 -18.23
N THR A 460 5.08 2.72 -18.18
CA THR A 460 4.56 3.40 -16.98
C THR A 460 3.15 2.90 -16.67
N ALA A 461 2.94 2.35 -15.49
CA ALA A 461 1.62 1.86 -15.06
C ALA A 461 0.76 3.01 -14.52
N PHE A 462 -0.54 2.79 -14.46
CA PHE A 462 -1.46 3.59 -13.65
C PHE A 462 -2.41 2.60 -12.96
N PRO A 463 -2.70 2.75 -11.67
CA PRO A 463 -2.45 3.92 -10.80
C PRO A 463 -1.11 3.92 -10.05
N SER A 464 -0.19 2.99 -10.28
CA SER A 464 1.05 2.88 -9.48
C SER A 464 2.06 4.00 -9.79
N ASN A 465 2.78 4.44 -8.76
CA ASN A 465 3.95 5.33 -8.85
C ASN A 465 5.26 4.64 -8.42
N VAL A 466 5.22 3.33 -8.17
CA VAL A 466 6.38 2.53 -7.79
C VAL A 466 7.40 2.53 -8.93
N ALA A 467 8.63 2.95 -8.62
CA ALA A 467 9.70 3.04 -9.59
C ALA A 467 10.30 1.66 -9.91
N ASN A 468 11.02 1.60 -11.03
CA ASN A 468 11.72 0.39 -11.43
C ASN A 468 13.10 0.29 -10.78
N VAL A 469 13.58 -0.93 -10.59
CA VAL A 469 14.97 -1.13 -10.13
C VAL A 469 15.97 -0.92 -11.27
N PRO A 470 17.11 -0.27 -11.02
CA PRO A 470 18.26 -0.29 -11.93
C PRO A 470 18.77 -1.72 -12.16
N VAL A 471 19.25 -2.00 -13.38
CA VAL A 471 19.79 -3.33 -13.73
C VAL A 471 20.99 -3.69 -12.84
N GLU A 472 21.90 -2.73 -12.64
CA GLU A 472 23.11 -2.91 -11.83
C GLU A 472 22.79 -3.29 -10.38
N VAL A 473 21.79 -2.64 -9.78
CA VAL A 473 21.35 -2.94 -8.41
C VAL A 473 20.80 -4.37 -8.32
N MET A 474 19.95 -4.77 -9.29
CA MET A 474 19.40 -6.13 -9.30
C MET A 474 20.49 -7.20 -9.48
N GLU A 475 21.45 -6.99 -10.39
CA GLU A 475 22.55 -7.93 -10.61
C GLU A 475 23.55 -7.99 -9.45
N GLN A 476 23.72 -6.88 -8.72
CA GLN A 476 24.55 -6.83 -7.53
C GLN A 476 23.90 -7.55 -6.35
N ALA A 477 22.58 -7.40 -6.20
CA ALA A 477 21.83 -7.95 -5.07
C ALA A 477 21.47 -9.43 -5.25
N THR A 478 21.48 -9.96 -6.48
CA THR A 478 20.97 -11.29 -6.79
C THR A 478 21.88 -12.07 -7.74
N PRO A 479 21.78 -13.41 -7.78
CA PRO A 479 22.52 -14.24 -8.73
C PRO A 479 21.90 -14.26 -10.14
N VAL A 480 21.19 -13.21 -10.55
CA VAL A 480 20.63 -13.09 -11.91
C VAL A 480 21.47 -12.17 -12.79
N LEU A 481 21.38 -12.37 -14.10
CA LEU A 481 21.89 -11.50 -15.15
C LEU A 481 20.70 -10.97 -15.94
N VAL A 482 20.60 -9.66 -16.16
CA VAL A 482 19.57 -9.09 -17.04
C VAL A 482 20.02 -9.28 -18.47
N THR A 483 19.32 -10.14 -19.21
CA THR A 483 19.65 -10.45 -20.60
C THR A 483 19.10 -9.42 -21.57
N ARG A 484 17.98 -8.76 -21.21
CA ARG A 484 17.35 -7.71 -22.01
C ARG A 484 16.38 -6.88 -21.18
N ARG A 485 16.21 -5.62 -21.61
CA ARG A 485 15.17 -4.72 -21.14
C ARG A 485 14.83 -3.74 -22.25
N GLU A 486 13.70 -3.95 -22.93
CA GLU A 486 13.32 -3.22 -24.14
C GLU A 486 11.81 -2.95 -24.20
N LEU A 487 11.40 -1.90 -24.91
CA LEU A 487 10.00 -1.67 -25.22
C LEU A 487 9.51 -2.70 -26.25
N ILE A 488 8.25 -3.14 -26.12
CA ILE A 488 7.62 -4.07 -27.06
C ILE A 488 6.95 -3.24 -28.16
N ALA A 489 7.59 -3.12 -29.32
CA ALA A 489 7.03 -2.43 -30.48
C ALA A 489 5.64 -3.01 -30.84
N GLY A 490 4.69 -2.13 -31.16
CA GLY A 490 3.32 -2.52 -31.52
C GLY A 490 2.47 -3.05 -30.36
N SER A 491 2.92 -2.92 -29.11
CA SER A 491 2.11 -3.34 -27.94
C SER A 491 1.07 -2.33 -27.49
N ALA A 492 1.21 -1.05 -27.88
CA ALA A 492 0.29 0.02 -27.53
C ALA A 492 -1.05 -0.13 -28.24
N GLY A 493 -2.15 0.13 -27.52
CA GLY A 493 -3.49 0.17 -28.11
C GLY A 493 -3.64 1.38 -29.04
N ALA A 494 -4.20 1.12 -30.22
CA ALA A 494 -4.48 2.11 -31.26
C ALA A 494 -5.56 3.11 -30.85
N GLY A 495 -5.53 4.33 -31.37
CA GLY A 495 -6.51 5.37 -31.05
C GLY A 495 -6.03 6.76 -31.45
N ARG A 496 -6.90 7.77 -31.40
CA ARG A 496 -6.48 9.16 -31.64
C ARG A 496 -5.29 9.56 -30.75
N TYR A 497 -5.32 9.07 -29.51
CA TYR A 497 -4.15 9.06 -28.62
C TYR A 497 -3.86 7.61 -28.27
N ARG A 498 -2.68 7.11 -28.66
CA ARG A 498 -2.31 5.72 -28.43
C ARG A 498 -2.08 5.44 -26.95
N GLY A 499 -2.16 4.17 -26.57
CA GLY A 499 -1.59 3.73 -25.30
C GLY A 499 -0.06 3.80 -25.28
N GLY A 500 0.52 3.59 -24.11
CA GLY A 500 1.94 3.33 -23.95
C GLY A 500 2.29 1.90 -24.37
N ALA A 501 3.53 1.69 -24.80
CA ALA A 501 4.10 0.39 -25.05
C ALA A 501 4.40 -0.33 -23.72
N GLY A 502 4.20 -1.64 -23.71
CA GLY A 502 4.76 -2.52 -22.70
C GLY A 502 6.27 -2.69 -22.85
N GLN A 503 6.89 -3.41 -21.93
CA GLN A 503 8.30 -3.75 -21.93
C GLN A 503 8.51 -5.25 -21.77
N ARG A 504 9.67 -5.71 -22.21
CA ARG A 504 10.15 -7.08 -22.13
C ARG A 504 11.43 -7.09 -21.32
N ILE A 505 11.44 -7.88 -20.26
CA ILE A 505 12.55 -7.99 -19.31
C ILE A 505 12.94 -9.46 -19.24
N GLY A 506 14.20 -9.77 -19.57
CA GLY A 506 14.76 -11.10 -19.44
C GLY A 506 15.75 -11.16 -18.28
N VAL A 507 15.63 -12.18 -17.44
CA VAL A 507 16.57 -12.47 -16.34
C VAL A 507 17.00 -13.92 -16.43
N ARG A 508 18.32 -14.15 -16.45
CA ARG A 508 18.91 -15.49 -16.44
C ARG A 508 19.56 -15.77 -15.10
N LEU A 509 19.31 -16.93 -14.52
CA LEU A 509 19.97 -17.32 -13.28
C LEU A 509 21.41 -17.75 -13.57
N ARG A 510 22.40 -17.04 -13.02
CA ARG A 510 23.84 -17.33 -13.14
C ARG A 510 24.44 -17.99 -11.89
N GLY A 511 23.64 -18.18 -10.84
CA GLY A 511 24.04 -18.88 -9.62
C GLY A 511 24.16 -20.39 -9.78
N LYS A 512 24.72 -21.06 -8.77
CA LYS A 512 24.89 -22.53 -8.73
C LYS A 512 23.66 -23.26 -8.18
N HIS A 513 22.79 -22.55 -7.48
CA HIS A 513 21.62 -23.11 -6.80
C HIS A 513 20.35 -22.66 -7.52
N PRO A 514 19.30 -23.50 -7.58
CA PRO A 514 17.99 -23.09 -8.06
C PRO A 514 17.43 -21.92 -7.22
N ALA A 515 16.62 -21.08 -7.86
CA ALA A 515 15.88 -20.02 -7.20
C ALA A 515 14.38 -20.30 -7.26
N THR A 516 13.69 -20.14 -6.13
CA THR A 516 12.23 -20.11 -6.12
C THR A 516 11.78 -18.78 -6.69
N VAL A 517 10.92 -18.82 -7.71
CA VAL A 517 10.33 -17.64 -8.33
C VAL A 517 8.84 -17.63 -8.08
N SER A 518 8.33 -16.47 -7.66
CA SER A 518 6.91 -16.14 -7.63
C SER A 518 6.66 -15.01 -8.62
N CYS A 519 5.75 -15.23 -9.56
CA CYS A 519 5.26 -14.19 -10.44
C CYS A 519 3.88 -13.76 -9.96
N MET A 520 3.58 -12.47 -10.07
CA MET A 520 2.25 -11.90 -9.87
C MET A 520 2.00 -10.92 -11.01
N VAL A 521 1.60 -11.50 -12.15
CA VAL A 521 1.40 -10.79 -13.40
C VAL A 521 -0.09 -10.88 -13.79
N GLU A 522 -0.61 -9.73 -14.21
CA GLU A 522 -2.01 -9.51 -14.62
C GLU A 522 -2.07 -9.01 -16.07
N ARG A 523 -3.28 -8.92 -16.62
CA ARG A 523 -3.55 -8.55 -18.02
C ARG A 523 -3.01 -9.57 -19.03
N THR A 524 -2.90 -10.83 -18.64
CA THR A 524 -2.48 -11.94 -19.51
C THR A 524 -3.63 -12.51 -20.34
N GLN A 525 -4.87 -12.44 -19.82
CA GLN A 525 -6.10 -12.80 -20.52
C GLN A 525 -6.94 -11.56 -20.80
N ALA A 526 -7.14 -10.71 -19.78
CA ALA A 526 -7.90 -9.47 -19.86
C ALA A 526 -6.97 -8.28 -20.19
N ALA A 527 -6.59 -8.13 -21.46
CA ALA A 527 -5.71 -7.03 -21.89
C ALA A 527 -6.30 -5.64 -21.58
N PRO A 528 -5.48 -4.57 -21.46
CA PRO A 528 -5.98 -3.22 -21.20
C PRO A 528 -6.91 -2.74 -22.30
N ARG A 529 -8.17 -2.45 -21.93
CA ARG A 529 -9.23 -1.99 -22.82
C ARG A 529 -8.96 -0.57 -23.33
N GLY A 530 -9.24 -0.33 -24.60
CA GLY A 530 -9.34 1.04 -25.11
C GLY A 530 -10.59 1.75 -24.60
N LEU A 531 -10.63 3.08 -24.72
CA LEU A 531 -11.74 3.90 -24.23
C LEU A 531 -12.22 4.88 -25.32
N LEU A 532 -13.53 5.16 -25.34
CA LEU A 532 -14.19 6.04 -26.32
C LEU A 532 -13.84 5.71 -27.79
N GLY A 533 -13.74 4.42 -28.11
CA GLY A 533 -13.44 3.92 -29.45
C GLY A 533 -11.96 3.68 -29.75
N GLY A 534 -11.06 3.81 -28.77
CA GLY A 534 -9.70 3.31 -28.88
C GLY A 534 -9.63 1.77 -28.81
N GLY A 535 -8.56 1.20 -29.36
CA GLY A 535 -8.26 -0.23 -29.34
C GLY A 535 -7.57 -0.69 -28.06
N ALA A 536 -7.62 -2.00 -27.81
CA ALA A 536 -6.95 -2.62 -26.66
C ALA A 536 -5.43 -2.66 -26.83
N GLY A 537 -4.70 -2.60 -25.71
CA GLY A 537 -3.27 -2.88 -25.67
C GLY A 537 -2.99 -4.38 -25.79
N ARG A 538 -1.71 -4.74 -26.02
CA ARG A 538 -1.26 -6.13 -26.01
C ARG A 538 -1.34 -6.74 -24.60
N ALA A 539 -1.68 -8.01 -24.51
CA ALA A 539 -1.66 -8.78 -23.26
C ALA A 539 -0.23 -9.03 -22.74
N ALA A 540 -0.13 -9.23 -21.43
CA ALA A 540 1.09 -9.62 -20.73
C ALA A 540 1.47 -11.10 -20.97
N GLY A 541 2.64 -11.50 -20.49
CA GLY A 541 3.08 -12.89 -20.51
C GLY A 541 4.29 -13.15 -19.63
N VAL A 542 4.40 -14.39 -19.16
CA VAL A 542 5.59 -14.90 -18.47
C VAL A 542 6.08 -16.10 -19.25
N LEU A 543 7.36 -16.12 -19.58
CA LEU A 543 7.98 -17.20 -20.34
C LEU A 543 9.20 -17.75 -19.60
N LEU A 544 9.33 -19.08 -19.57
CA LEU A 544 10.50 -19.80 -19.09
C LEU A 544 11.14 -20.51 -20.30
N ASP A 545 12.36 -20.14 -20.64
CA ASP A 545 13.08 -20.63 -21.83
C ASP A 545 12.23 -20.56 -23.11
N GLY A 546 11.49 -19.45 -23.26
CA GLY A 546 10.61 -19.18 -24.40
C GLY A 546 9.23 -19.87 -24.36
N LYS A 547 8.94 -20.70 -23.35
CA LYS A 547 7.62 -21.32 -23.17
C LYS A 547 6.77 -20.51 -22.21
N ARG A 548 5.53 -20.19 -22.58
CA ARG A 548 4.58 -19.53 -21.67
C ARG A 548 4.29 -20.41 -20.47
N ILE A 549 4.32 -19.83 -19.28
CA ILE A 549 3.98 -20.47 -18.02
C ILE A 549 2.85 -19.70 -17.32
N ASP A 550 2.33 -20.27 -16.24
CA ASP A 550 1.34 -19.61 -15.39
C ASP A 550 1.93 -18.31 -14.80
N PRO A 551 1.21 -17.17 -14.90
CA PRO A 551 1.70 -15.87 -14.48
C PRO A 551 1.64 -15.61 -12.96
N LYS A 552 1.07 -16.53 -12.17
CA LYS A 552 0.77 -16.38 -10.74
C LYS A 552 1.24 -17.55 -9.86
N GLN A 553 1.59 -18.69 -10.46
CA GLN A 553 2.13 -19.84 -9.74
C GLN A 553 3.63 -19.71 -9.51
N ALA A 554 4.07 -20.17 -8.34
CA ALA A 554 5.49 -20.25 -8.02
C ALA A 554 6.14 -21.47 -8.69
N PHE A 555 7.40 -21.34 -9.10
CA PHE A 555 8.17 -22.39 -9.76
C PHE A 555 9.66 -22.30 -9.37
N GLN A 556 10.45 -23.30 -9.75
CA GLN A 556 11.92 -23.26 -9.62
C GLN A 556 12.54 -22.79 -10.93
N LEU A 557 13.41 -21.79 -10.84
CA LEU A 557 14.29 -21.36 -11.92
C LEU A 557 15.64 -22.05 -11.72
N GLU A 558 16.02 -22.93 -12.65
CA GLU A 558 17.28 -23.67 -12.59
C GLU A 558 18.46 -22.84 -13.11
N PRO A 559 19.70 -23.11 -12.67
CA PRO A 559 20.90 -22.46 -13.22
C PRO A 559 20.95 -22.49 -14.75
N GLY A 560 21.18 -21.33 -15.35
CA GLY A 560 21.25 -21.14 -16.81
C GLY A 560 19.90 -20.89 -17.48
N GLN A 561 18.76 -21.16 -16.83
CA GLN A 561 17.44 -20.87 -17.39
C GLN A 561 17.14 -19.38 -17.40
N GLU A 562 16.31 -18.97 -18.36
CA GLU A 562 15.89 -17.60 -18.56
C GLU A 562 14.39 -17.42 -18.32
N LEU A 563 14.06 -16.53 -17.39
CA LEU A 563 12.73 -16.00 -17.18
C LEU A 563 12.56 -14.72 -17.98
N VAL A 564 11.49 -14.63 -18.75
CA VAL A 564 11.10 -13.43 -19.48
C VAL A 564 9.75 -12.96 -18.99
N LEU A 565 9.70 -11.71 -18.53
CA LEU A 565 8.47 -10.97 -18.29
C LEU A 565 8.16 -10.10 -19.50
N GLU A 566 6.95 -10.23 -20.04
CA GLU A 566 6.37 -9.30 -21.00
C GLU A 566 5.20 -8.57 -20.34
N THR A 567 5.33 -7.27 -20.11
CA THR A 567 4.25 -6.46 -19.54
C THR A 567 3.25 -6.07 -20.63
N PRO A 568 1.99 -5.73 -20.29
CA PRO A 568 1.00 -5.36 -21.29
C PRO A 568 1.27 -3.94 -21.86
N GLY A 569 0.69 -3.61 -23.01
CA GLY A 569 0.58 -2.22 -23.45
C GLY A 569 -0.65 -1.53 -22.87
N GLY A 570 -0.73 -0.21 -22.93
CA GLY A 570 -1.92 0.54 -22.52
C GLY A 570 -3.00 0.53 -23.59
N GLY A 571 -4.27 0.70 -23.19
CA GLY A 571 -5.37 0.90 -24.13
C GLY A 571 -5.29 2.26 -24.83
N GLY A 572 -5.74 2.34 -26.07
CA GLY A 572 -5.83 3.60 -26.81
C GLY A 572 -7.08 4.40 -26.45
N PHE A 573 -7.09 5.68 -26.80
CA PHE A 573 -8.17 6.61 -26.49
C PHE A 573 -8.68 7.31 -27.74
N GLY A 574 -10.01 7.26 -27.93
CA GLY A 574 -10.68 7.86 -29.09
C GLY A 574 -10.46 7.05 -30.37
N LYS A 575 -11.40 7.14 -31.31
CA LYS A 575 -11.23 6.55 -32.65
C LYS A 575 -10.07 7.22 -33.38
N GLU A 576 -9.26 6.43 -34.10
CA GLU A 576 -8.29 6.98 -35.05
C GLU A 576 -9.03 7.81 -36.11
N GLY A 577 -8.52 9.01 -36.39
CA GLY A 577 -8.96 9.76 -37.57
C GLY A 577 -8.43 9.04 -38.80
N GLY A 578 -9.32 8.70 -39.73
CA GLY A 578 -8.96 8.05 -40.99
C GLY A 578 -8.19 8.95 -41.95
#